data_AF-A0A920HFW9-F1
#
_entry.id   AF-A0A920HFW9-F1
#
_cell.length_a   1.000
_cell.length_b   1.000
_cell.length_c   1.000
_cell.angle_alpha   90.00
_cell.angle_beta   90.00
_cell.angle_gamma   90.00
#
_symmetry.space_group_name_H-M   'P 1'
#
loop_
_entity.id
_entity.type
_entity.pdbx_description
1 polymer ?
#
loop_
_entity_poly.entity_id
_entity_poly.type
_entity_poly.pdbx_seq_one_letter_code
_entity_poly.pdbx_strand_id
1 'polypeptide(L)'
;MFDVMQNSERFMSSTLEEGSLIPYFSFLLIPFAMYRLARFNSGISMINFQGLPTPAVGLFFMSLPFLQIDISHTILIILIIIFSFLMVSSIEFYSIKINVKDNMRFLLILLMLYVIVFLG
;
A
#
# COMPACT_ATOMS: atom_id res chain seq x y z
N MET A 1 14.87 -1.53 -18.28
CA MET A 1 15.31 -2.33 -17.10
C MET A 1 16.71 -1.90 -16.67
N PHE A 2 17.70 -1.91 -17.57
CA PHE A 2 19.03 -1.37 -17.28
C PHE A 2 19.03 0.14 -16.95
N ASP A 3 18.24 0.95 -17.65
CA ASP A 3 18.10 2.38 -17.33
C ASP A 3 17.47 2.64 -15.95
N VAL A 4 16.52 1.79 -15.55
CA VAL A 4 15.87 1.87 -14.23
C VAL A 4 16.86 1.47 -13.13
N MET A 5 17.71 0.47 -13.38
CA MET A 5 18.78 0.07 -12.46
C MET A 5 19.85 1.15 -12.33
N GLN A 6 20.30 1.74 -13.44
CA GLN A 6 21.30 2.81 -13.42
C GLN A 6 20.83 4.07 -12.68
N ASN A 7 19.54 4.40 -12.81
CA ASN A 7 18.97 5.53 -12.08
C ASN A 7 18.83 5.23 -10.58
N SER A 8 18.56 3.98 -10.21
CA SER A 8 18.50 3.55 -8.81
C SER A 8 19.86 3.54 -8.13
N GLU A 9 20.92 3.15 -8.84
CA GLU A 9 22.29 3.18 -8.31
C GLU A 9 22.77 4.61 -8.09
N ARG A 10 22.47 5.52 -9.03
CA ARG A 10 22.74 6.96 -8.85
C ARG A 10 21.98 7.53 -7.66
N PHE A 11 20.68 7.25 -7.55
CA PHE A 11 19.86 7.69 -6.42
C PHE A 11 20.39 7.17 -5.08
N MET A 12 20.76 5.88 -5.03
CA MET A 12 21.35 5.26 -3.83
C MET A 12 22.69 5.89 -3.47
N SER A 13 23.57 6.14 -4.45
CA SER A 13 24.87 6.76 -4.22
C SER A 13 24.74 8.21 -3.69
N SER A 14 23.81 9.00 -4.22
CA SER A 14 23.55 10.37 -3.72
C SER A 14 22.99 10.38 -2.29
N THR A 15 22.13 9.42 -1.94
CA THR A 15 21.59 9.32 -0.57
C THR A 15 22.65 8.90 0.45
N LEU A 16 23.56 8.00 0.06
CA LEU A 16 24.65 7.53 0.93
C LEU A 16 25.69 8.62 1.20
N GLU A 17 25.97 9.51 0.23
CA GLU A 17 26.87 10.66 0.44
C GLU A 17 26.23 11.76 1.32
N GLU A 18 24.91 11.94 1.26
CA GLU A 18 24.18 12.90 2.10
C GLU A 18 23.91 12.39 3.54
N GLY A 19 24.23 11.14 3.86
CA GLY A 19 23.98 10.54 5.18
C GLY A 19 22.49 10.51 5.56
N SER A 20 21.59 10.61 4.59
CA SER A 20 20.16 10.76 4.81
C SER A 20 19.54 9.40 5.16
N LEU A 21 19.12 9.23 6.42
CA LEU A 21 18.47 8.01 6.93
C LEU A 21 16.98 7.90 6.54
N ILE A 22 16.46 8.88 5.81
CA ILE A 22 15.04 9.04 5.49
C ILE A 22 14.44 7.87 4.69
N PRO A 23 15.07 7.33 3.63
CA PRO A 23 14.47 6.21 2.88
C PRO A 23 14.34 4.93 3.70
N TYR A 24 15.20 4.74 4.71
CA TYR A 24 15.16 3.56 5.58
C TYR A 24 13.93 3.51 6.48
N PHE A 25 13.25 4.64 6.73
CA PHE A 25 12.02 4.67 7.53
C PHE A 25 10.90 3.81 6.92
N SER A 26 10.89 3.66 5.59
CA SER A 26 9.91 2.82 4.89
C SER A 26 10.00 1.34 5.28
N PHE A 27 11.18 0.86 5.72
CA PHE A 27 11.35 -0.52 6.20
C PHE A 27 10.51 -0.81 7.45
N LEU A 28 10.08 0.22 8.19
CA LEU A 28 9.21 0.05 9.35
C LEU A 28 7.85 -0.56 8.98
N LEU A 29 7.38 -0.45 7.73
CA LEU A 29 6.13 -1.10 7.30
C LEU A 29 6.26 -2.64 7.26
N ILE A 30 7.46 -3.17 7.03
CA ILE A 30 7.71 -4.61 6.81
C ILE A 30 7.43 -5.45 8.06
N PRO A 31 8.00 -5.17 9.25
CA PRO A 31 7.73 -5.97 10.44
C PRO A 31 6.25 -5.88 10.88
N PHE A 32 5.61 -4.72 10.69
CA PHE A 32 4.18 -4.57 11.01
C PHE A 32 3.29 -5.36 10.02
N ALA A 33 3.64 -5.36 8.73
CA ALA A 33 2.97 -6.19 7.74
C ALA A 33 3.13 -7.69 8.04
N MET A 34 4.32 -8.12 8.45
CA MET A 34 4.60 -9.50 8.85
C MET A 34 3.80 -9.90 10.10
N TYR A 35 3.75 -9.05 11.12
CA TYR A 35 2.96 -9.27 12.33
C TYR A 35 1.47 -9.41 12.02
N ARG A 36 0.93 -8.55 11.15
CA ARG A 36 -0.46 -8.65 10.68
C ARG A 36 -0.72 -9.98 9.96
N LEU A 37 0.20 -10.42 9.11
CA LEU A 37 0.10 -11.70 8.40
C LEU A 37 0.10 -12.88 9.38
N ALA A 38 0.96 -12.83 10.40
CA ALA A 38 1.01 -13.83 11.47
C ALA A 38 -0.31 -13.88 12.26
N ARG A 39 -0.89 -12.72 12.61
CA ARG A 39 -2.19 -12.65 13.28
C ARG A 39 -3.33 -13.15 12.41
N PHE A 40 -3.31 -12.86 11.11
CA PHE A 40 -4.29 -13.39 10.17
C PHE A 40 -4.22 -14.91 10.07
N ASN A 41 -3.01 -15.48 10.05
CA ASN A 41 -2.81 -16.92 9.98
C ASN A 41 -3.19 -17.67 11.28
N SER A 42 -3.07 -17.02 12.44
CA SER A 42 -3.38 -17.62 13.75
C SER A 42 -4.80 -17.32 14.27
N GLY A 43 -5.55 -16.44 13.60
CA GLY A 43 -6.86 -15.96 14.05
C GLY A 43 -8.04 -16.84 13.61
N ILE A 44 -9.08 -16.92 14.44
CA ILE A 44 -10.29 -17.73 14.21
C ILE A 44 -11.33 -17.01 13.33
N SER A 45 -11.24 -15.68 13.18
CA SER A 45 -12.19 -14.86 12.44
C SER A 45 -11.89 -14.85 10.93
N MET A 46 -12.45 -15.82 10.18
CA MET A 46 -12.32 -15.92 8.71
C MET A 46 -13.26 -15.00 7.91
N ILE A 47 -14.04 -14.17 8.61
CA ILE A 47 -15.14 -13.40 8.01
C ILE A 47 -14.69 -11.96 7.73
N ASN A 48 -14.02 -11.31 8.68
CA ASN A 48 -13.54 -9.93 8.60
C ASN A 48 -12.02 -9.87 8.77
N PHE A 49 -11.36 -8.97 8.05
CA PHE A 49 -9.95 -8.67 8.28
C PHE A 49 -9.81 -7.84 9.56
N GLN A 50 -8.84 -8.16 10.39
CA GLN A 50 -8.50 -7.34 11.56
C GLN A 50 -7.30 -6.44 11.20
N GLY A 51 -7.52 -5.12 11.21
CA GLY A 51 -6.55 -4.13 10.75
C GLY A 51 -6.52 -3.95 9.23
N LEU A 52 -5.89 -2.87 8.78
CA LEU A 52 -5.90 -2.48 7.36
C LEU A 52 -5.19 -3.54 6.47
N PRO A 53 -5.78 -3.94 5.32
CA PRO A 53 -5.14 -4.84 4.35
C PRO A 53 -3.78 -4.34 3.87
N THR A 54 -2.76 -5.22 3.89
CA THR A 54 -1.44 -4.96 3.29
C THR A 54 -1.53 -4.65 1.78
N PRO A 55 -2.46 -5.24 0.99
CA PRO A 55 -2.67 -4.79 -0.38
C PRO A 55 -3.11 -3.33 -0.47
N ALA A 56 -3.98 -2.86 0.44
CA ALA A 56 -4.44 -1.47 0.45
C ALA A 56 -3.32 -0.50 0.84
N VAL A 57 -2.48 -0.87 1.83
CA VAL A 57 -1.27 -0.11 2.18
C VAL A 57 -0.35 0.00 0.97
N GLY A 58 -0.08 -1.11 0.28
CA GLY A 58 0.77 -1.13 -0.90
C GLY A 58 0.24 -0.23 -2.02
N LEU A 59 -1.06 -0.31 -2.33
CA LEU A 59 -1.69 0.53 -3.34
C LEU A 59 -1.61 2.02 -2.99
N PHE A 60 -1.83 2.37 -1.71
CA PHE A 60 -1.75 3.76 -1.26
C PHE A 60 -0.34 4.34 -1.49
N PHE A 61 0.72 3.68 -1.01
CA PHE A 61 2.09 4.16 -1.20
C PHE A 61 2.54 4.09 -2.67
N MET A 62 2.08 3.10 -3.44
CA MET A 62 2.32 3.03 -4.89
C MET A 62 1.68 4.20 -5.65
N SER A 63 0.56 4.73 -5.17
CA SER A 63 -0.14 5.86 -5.81
C SER A 63 0.51 7.22 -5.57
N LEU A 64 1.27 7.40 -4.47
CA LEU A 64 1.91 8.66 -4.11
C LEU A 64 2.77 9.30 -5.22
N PRO A 65 3.66 8.58 -5.92
CA PRO A 65 4.46 9.19 -7.00
C PRO A 65 3.64 9.66 -8.20
N PHE A 66 2.38 9.22 -8.34
CA PHE A 66 1.48 9.67 -9.39
C PHE A 66 0.69 10.92 -9.00
N LEU A 67 0.68 11.30 -7.72
CA LEU A 67 0.16 12.60 -7.30
C LEU A 67 1.13 13.68 -7.72
N GLN A 68 0.66 14.67 -8.49
CA GLN A 68 1.40 15.89 -8.80
C GLN A 68 1.39 16.87 -7.61
N ILE A 69 1.67 16.35 -6.41
CA ILE A 69 1.66 17.11 -5.15
C ILE A 69 3.01 16.91 -4.48
N ASP A 70 3.65 18.01 -4.08
CA ASP A 70 4.89 17.95 -3.32
C ASP A 70 4.61 17.51 -1.87
N ILE A 71 4.96 16.27 -1.56
CA ILE A 71 4.80 15.70 -0.22
C ILE A 71 6.14 15.82 0.52
N SER A 72 6.14 16.60 1.60
CA SER A 72 7.31 16.72 2.48
C SER A 72 7.68 15.37 3.14
N HIS A 73 8.98 15.13 3.31
CA HIS A 73 9.50 13.92 3.97
C HIS A 73 8.91 13.71 5.37
N THR A 74 8.64 14.78 6.12
CA THR A 74 8.01 14.71 7.44
C THR A 74 6.61 14.11 7.38
N ILE A 75 5.82 14.51 6.37
CA ILE A 75 4.46 14.00 6.15
C ILE A 75 4.52 12.51 5.81
N LEU A 76 5.48 12.12 4.97
CA LEU A 76 5.67 10.72 4.57
C LEU A 76 6.05 9.82 5.76
N ILE A 77 6.89 10.29 6.67
CA ILE A 77 7.24 9.56 7.91
C ILE A 77 6.03 9.43 8.83
N ILE A 78 5.27 10.51 9.03
CA ILE A 78 4.04 10.49 9.84
C ILE A 78 3.05 9.46 9.26
N LEU A 79 2.90 9.46 7.94
CA LEU A 79 2.05 8.53 7.21
C LEU A 79 2.48 7.07 7.41
N ILE A 80 3.77 6.77 7.32
CA ILE A 80 4.32 5.43 7.61
C ILE A 80 3.94 4.97 9.02
N ILE A 81 4.12 5.84 10.02
CA ILE A 81 3.80 5.52 11.42
C ILE A 81 2.30 5.24 11.60
N ILE A 82 1.44 6.10 11.02
CA ILE A 82 -0.02 5.93 11.05
C ILE A 82 -0.43 4.60 10.40
N PHE A 83 0.09 4.31 9.21
CA PHE A 83 -0.22 3.07 8.49
C PHE A 83 0.27 1.82 9.24
N SER A 84 1.45 1.87 9.86
CA SER A 84 1.94 0.79 10.73
C SER A 84 1.01 0.52 11.90
N PHE A 85 0.56 1.57 12.59
CA PHE A 85 -0.40 1.42 13.69
C PHE A 85 -1.75 0.86 13.20
N LEU A 86 -2.23 1.37 12.06
CA LEU A 86 -3.50 0.96 11.47
C LEU A 86 -3.51 -0.50 10.98
N MET A 87 -2.36 -1.03 10.54
CA MET A 87 -2.21 -2.45 10.21
C MET A 87 -2.30 -3.38 11.42
N VAL A 88 -1.93 -2.91 12.62
CA VAL A 88 -1.94 -3.69 13.87
C VAL A 88 -3.23 -3.49 14.66
N SER A 89 -3.96 -2.43 14.38
CA SER A 89 -5.23 -2.10 15.02
C SER A 89 -6.27 -3.21 14.90
N SER A 90 -7.13 -3.33 15.92
CA SER A 90 -8.22 -4.31 15.98
C SER A 90 -9.46 -3.92 15.17
N ILE A 91 -9.40 -2.86 14.36
CA ILE A 91 -10.51 -2.41 13.51
C ILE A 91 -10.87 -3.52 12.52
N GLU A 92 -12.14 -3.90 12.47
CA GLU A 92 -12.62 -4.89 11.52
C GLU A 92 -12.83 -4.24 10.14
N PHE A 93 -12.04 -4.65 9.16
CA PHE A 93 -12.21 -4.31 7.76
C PHE A 93 -12.99 -5.43 7.06
N TYR A 94 -14.03 -5.05 6.33
CA TYR A 94 -14.86 -6.00 5.59
C TYR A 94 -14.01 -6.74 4.56
N SER A 95 -14.07 -8.07 4.56
CA SER A 95 -13.48 -8.86 3.50
C SER A 95 -14.36 -8.71 2.26
N ILE A 96 -13.88 -7.98 1.25
CA ILE A 96 -14.49 -7.95 -0.08
C ILE A 96 -14.28 -9.32 -0.71
N LYS A 97 -15.17 -10.26 -0.37
CA LYS A 97 -15.27 -11.56 -1.04
C LYS A 97 -16.02 -11.35 -2.34
N ILE A 98 -15.28 -11.06 -3.41
CA ILE A 98 -15.84 -10.97 -4.76
C ILE A 98 -16.08 -12.41 -5.23
N ASN A 99 -17.27 -12.94 -4.97
CA ASN A 99 -17.72 -14.15 -5.64
C ASN A 99 -18.01 -13.78 -7.10
N VAL A 100 -17.07 -14.09 -8.01
CA VAL A 100 -17.17 -13.74 -9.43
C VAL A 100 -18.47 -14.26 -10.06
N LYS A 101 -19.01 -15.37 -9.55
CA LYS A 101 -20.27 -15.98 -10.03
C LYS A 101 -21.53 -15.19 -9.62
N ASP A 102 -21.55 -14.54 -8.46
CA ASP A 102 -22.67 -13.70 -8.00
C ASP A 102 -22.47 -12.21 -8.32
N ASN A 103 -21.22 -11.76 -8.42
CA ASN A 103 -20.86 -10.35 -8.53
C ASN A 103 -20.53 -9.91 -9.97
N MET A 104 -20.96 -10.67 -11.00
CA MET A 104 -20.83 -10.28 -12.41
C MET A 104 -21.35 -8.87 -12.69
N ARG A 105 -22.41 -8.45 -11.98
CA ARG A 105 -22.98 -7.09 -12.05
C ARG A 105 -22.00 -6.02 -11.56
N PHE A 106 -21.25 -6.30 -10.49
CA PHE A 106 -20.27 -5.36 -9.94
C PHE A 106 -19.05 -5.22 -10.86
N LEU A 107 -18.59 -6.33 -11.44
CA LEU A 107 -17.53 -6.34 -12.45
C LEU A 107 -17.93 -5.52 -13.69
N LEU A 108 -19.17 -5.70 -14.16
CA LEU A 108 -19.73 -4.93 -15.29
C LEU A 108 -19.81 -3.43 -15.01
N ILE A 109 -20.18 -3.03 -13.79
CA ILE A 109 -20.23 -1.61 -13.40
C ILE A 109 -18.81 -1.01 -13.38
N LEU A 110 -17.82 -1.73 -12.82
CA LEU A 110 -16.43 -1.29 -12.81
C LEU A 110 -15.88 -1.15 -14.24
N LEU A 111 -16.19 -2.11 -15.12
CA LEU A 111 -15.83 -2.10 -16.52
C LEU A 111 -16.47 -0.91 -17.27
N MET A 112 -17.77 -0.66 -17.03
CA MET A 112 -18.48 0.48 -17.62
C MET A 112 -17.87 1.81 -17.19
N LEU A 113 -17.56 1.97 -15.90
CA LEU A 113 -16.89 3.16 -15.38
C LEU A 113 -15.52 3.36 -16.06
N TYR A 114 -14.74 2.29 -16.20
CA TYR A 114 -13.44 2.33 -16.88
C TYR A 114 -13.57 2.77 -18.35
N VAL A 115 -14.55 2.23 -19.08
CA VAL A 115 -14.80 2.63 -20.48
C VAL A 115 -15.23 4.09 -20.58
N ILE A 116 -16.08 4.58 -19.68
CA ILE A 116 -16.52 5.98 -19.65
C ILE A 116 -15.33 6.92 -19.42
N VAL A 117 -14.45 6.59 -18.48
CA VAL A 117 -13.26 7.42 -18.17
C VAL A 117 -12.23 7.39 -19.30
N PHE A 118 -12.12 6.27 -20.04
CA PHE A 118 -11.16 6.15 -21.14
C PHE A 118 -11.68 6.73 -22.46
N LEU A 119 -13.00 6.71 -22.69
CA LEU A 119 -13.63 7.19 -23.92
C LEU A 119 -14.09 8.66 -23.85
N GLY A 120 -14.32 9.18 -22.64
CA GLY A 120 -14.57 10.61 -22.39
C GLY A 120 -13.28 11.41 -22.28
#